data_AF-A0A4Y7RM06-F1
#
_entry.id   AF-A0A4Y7RM06-F1
#
_cell.length_a   1.000
_cell.length_b   1.000
_cell.length_c   1.000
_cell.angle_alpha   90.00
_cell.angle_beta   90.00
_cell.angle_gamma   90.00
#
_symmetry.space_group_name_H-M   'P 1'
#
loop_
_entity.id
_entity.type
_entity.pdbx_description
1 polymer ?
#
loop_
_entity_poly.entity_id
_entity_poly.type
_entity_poly.pdbx_seq_one_letter_code
_entity_poly.pdbx_strand_id
1 'polypeptide(L)'
;MSKYYSARCDGYEVTLRLGRISQFKNAILVYINGEVRGEWLLKDCEERRRFFQPVKRSVLSRKTCSGLRKISKKLRQKAGLPDPDAKYTYYCPYWTSFKSLKRHLIKNNDSIELIKK
;
A
#
# COMPACT_ATOMS: atom_id res chain seq x y z
N MET A 1 -2.33 -26.48 -9.57
CA MET A 1 -2.94 -25.19 -9.93
C MET A 1 -2.78 -24.19 -8.79
N SER A 2 -2.32 -22.97 -9.08
CA SER A 2 -2.24 -21.90 -8.07
C SER A 2 -3.67 -21.42 -7.75
N LYS A 3 -4.11 -21.55 -6.50
CA LYS A 3 -5.42 -21.04 -6.07
C LYS A 3 -5.42 -19.51 -6.10
N TYR A 4 -6.45 -18.93 -6.71
CA TYR A 4 -6.72 -17.50 -6.68
C TYR A 4 -8.20 -17.27 -6.36
N TYR A 5 -8.51 -16.11 -5.79
CA TYR A 5 -9.87 -15.72 -5.44
C TYR A 5 -10.22 -14.49 -6.28
N SER A 6 -11.44 -14.44 -6.80
CA SER A 6 -11.90 -13.33 -7.64
C SER A 6 -13.16 -12.72 -7.04
N ALA A 7 -13.26 -11.40 -7.10
CA ALA A 7 -14.43 -10.65 -6.66
C ALA A 7 -14.71 -9.53 -7.65
N ARG A 8 -15.98 -9.16 -7.80
CA ARG A 8 -16.41 -7.97 -8.52
C ARG A 8 -16.63 -6.85 -7.51
N CYS A 9 -15.88 -5.76 -7.64
CA CYS A 9 -15.93 -4.60 -6.75
C CYS A 9 -16.29 -3.37 -7.57
N ASP A 10 -17.50 -2.81 -7.43
CA ASP A 10 -17.94 -1.61 -8.17
C ASP A 10 -17.63 -1.65 -9.68
N GLY A 11 -17.88 -2.80 -10.31
CA GLY A 11 -17.63 -3.03 -11.74
C GLY A 11 -16.20 -3.48 -12.10
N TYR A 12 -15.25 -3.46 -11.17
CA TYR A 12 -13.90 -3.97 -11.39
C TYR A 12 -13.82 -5.47 -11.05
N GLU A 13 -13.20 -6.27 -11.93
CA GLU A 13 -12.81 -7.64 -11.60
C GLU A 13 -11.50 -7.62 -10.82
N VAL A 14 -11.55 -7.98 -9.54
CA VAL A 14 -10.39 -7.99 -8.66
C VAL A 14 -9.98 -9.43 -8.39
N THR A 15 -8.76 -9.78 -8.81
CA THR A 15 -8.17 -11.10 -8.53
C THR A 15 -7.10 -11.00 -7.45
N LEU A 16 -7.22 -11.86 -6.44
CA LEU A 16 -6.30 -12.01 -5.34
C LEU A 16 -5.50 -13.30 -5.49
N ARG A 17 -4.17 -13.18 -5.51
CA ARG A 17 -3.26 -14.32 -5.61
C ARG A 17 -2.18 -14.26 -4.53
N LEU A 18 -1.88 -15.39 -3.89
CA LEU A 18 -0.69 -15.47 -3.04
C LEU A 18 0.56 -15.54 -3.93
N GLY A 19 1.49 -14.59 -3.76
CA GLY A 19 2.72 -14.51 -4.52
C GLY A 19 3.91 -14.07 -3.69
N ARG A 20 5.12 -14.39 -4.15
CA ARG A 20 6.37 -14.00 -3.51
C ARG A 20 6.73 -12.56 -3.92
N ILE A 21 7.05 -11.70 -2.94
CA ILE A 21 7.47 -10.31 -3.15
C ILE A 21 8.94 -10.05 -2.77
N SER A 22 9.57 -10.98 -2.05
CA SER A 22 11.01 -11.02 -1.83
C SER A 22 11.45 -12.43 -1.49
N GLN A 23 12.77 -12.66 -1.34
CA GLN A 23 13.30 -14.00 -1.06
C GLN A 23 12.59 -14.71 0.12
N PHE A 24 12.22 -13.98 1.16
CA PHE A 24 11.63 -14.57 2.37
C PHE A 24 10.21 -14.08 2.66
N LYS A 25 9.51 -13.52 1.66
CA LYS A 25 8.22 -12.86 1.90
C LYS A 25 7.21 -13.13 0.81
N ASN A 26 6.04 -13.60 1.23
CA ASN A 26 4.83 -13.70 0.41
C ASN A 26 3.85 -12.57 0.76
N ALA A 27 3.02 -12.21 -0.20
CA ALA A 27 1.93 -11.25 -0.07
C ALA A 27 0.75 -11.64 -0.98
N ILE A 28 -0.38 -11.00 -0.74
CA ILE A 28 -1.58 -11.11 -1.57
C ILE A 28 -1.44 -10.08 -2.68
N LEU A 29 -1.11 -10.53 -3.88
CA LEU A 29 -1.06 -9.71 -5.09
C LEU A 29 -2.49 -9.39 -5.54
N VAL A 30 -2.73 -8.14 -5.93
CA VAL A 30 -4.02 -7.62 -6.38
C VAL A 30 -3.93 -7.27 -7.85
N TYR A 31 -4.72 -7.95 -8.68
CA TYR A 31 -4.89 -7.66 -10.10
C TYR A 31 -6.26 -7.04 -10.31
N ILE A 32 -6.33 -6.01 -11.14
CA ILE A 32 -7.54 -5.25 -11.45
C ILE A 32 -7.80 -5.43 -12.94
N ASN A 33 -8.93 -6.03 -13.28
CA ASN A 33 -9.26 -6.46 -14.64
C ASN A 33 -8.13 -7.29 -15.28
N GLY A 34 -7.52 -8.17 -14.48
CA GLY A 34 -6.41 -9.03 -14.90
C GLY A 34 -5.02 -8.37 -14.91
N GLU A 35 -4.90 -7.07 -14.66
CA GLU A 35 -3.65 -6.33 -14.82
C GLU A 35 -3.17 -5.65 -13.54
N VAL A 36 -1.88 -5.32 -13.50
CA VAL A 36 -1.27 -4.39 -12.55
C VAL A 36 -0.42 -3.41 -13.35
N ARG A 37 -0.86 -2.15 -13.44
CA ARG A 37 -0.15 -1.15 -14.22
C ARG A 37 0.75 -0.30 -13.35
N GLY A 38 1.96 -0.04 -13.85
CA GLY A 38 2.92 0.84 -13.16
C GLY A 38 2.40 2.27 -12.99
N GLU A 39 1.56 2.74 -13.92
CA GLU A 39 0.94 4.07 -13.84
C GLU A 39 0.09 4.25 -12.57
N TRP A 40 -0.58 3.20 -12.10
CA TRP A 40 -1.38 3.22 -10.87
C TRP A 40 -0.53 3.34 -9.61
N LEU A 41 0.78 3.09 -9.68
CA LEU A 41 1.70 3.32 -8.56
C LEU A 41 2.14 4.77 -8.47
N LEU A 42 2.20 5.46 -9.61
CA LEU A 42 2.80 6.79 -9.73
C LEU A 42 1.76 7.92 -9.74
N LYS A 43 0.61 7.69 -10.38
CA LYS A 43 -0.45 8.70 -10.56
C LYS A 43 -1.61 8.47 -9.58
N ASP A 44 -2.34 9.53 -9.26
CA ASP A 44 -3.61 9.39 -8.55
C ASP A 44 -4.70 8.93 -9.53
N CYS A 45 -5.24 7.75 -9.27
CA CYS A 45 -6.31 7.14 -10.05
C CYS A 45 -7.22 6.29 -9.15
N GLU A 46 -8.39 5.94 -9.67
CA GLU A 46 -9.40 5.18 -8.93
C GLU A 46 -8.90 3.81 -8.49
N GLU A 47 -8.21 3.09 -9.37
CA GLU A 47 -7.66 1.75 -9.13
C GLU A 47 -6.76 1.75 -7.89
N ARG A 48 -5.87 2.74 -7.81
CA ARG A 48 -4.96 2.91 -6.69
C ARG A 48 -5.71 3.18 -5.39
N ARG A 49 -6.67 4.12 -5.41
CA ARG A 49 -7.42 4.51 -4.21
C ARG A 49 -8.24 3.32 -3.68
N ARG A 50 -8.86 2.56 -4.57
CA ARG A 50 -9.76 1.45 -4.24
C ARG A 50 -9.05 0.18 -3.82
N PHE A 51 -7.92 -0.17 -4.45
CA PHE A 51 -7.37 -1.52 -4.35
C PHE A 51 -5.92 -1.60 -3.86
N PHE A 52 -5.11 -0.55 -4.02
CA PHE A 52 -3.69 -0.61 -3.63
C PHE A 52 -3.46 -0.26 -2.17
N GLN A 53 -2.45 -0.89 -1.57
CA GLN A 53 -2.08 -0.64 -0.18
C GLN A 53 -1.34 0.70 -0.07
N PRO A 54 -1.85 1.70 0.69
CA PRO A 54 -1.07 2.87 1.05
C PRO A 54 -0.04 2.49 2.13
N VAL A 55 1.23 2.71 1.84
CA VAL A 55 2.34 2.44 2.77
C VAL A 55 3.03 3.75 3.14
N LYS A 56 2.98 4.08 4.44
CA LYS A 56 3.67 5.25 5.00
C LYS A 56 5.09 4.88 5.41
N ARG A 57 6.08 5.64 4.96
CA ARG A 57 7.50 5.49 5.32
C ARG A 57 8.09 6.81 5.77
N SER A 58 9.08 6.74 6.65
CA SER A 58 9.88 7.92 6.98
C SER A 58 10.76 8.26 5.79
N VAL A 59 10.89 9.56 5.51
CA VAL A 59 11.82 10.08 4.50
C VAL A 59 13.28 9.80 4.91
N LEU A 60 13.54 9.77 6.22
CA LEU A 60 14.88 9.61 6.77
C LEU A 60 15.11 8.20 7.33
N SER A 61 16.37 7.82 7.43
CA SER A 61 16.76 6.57 8.10
C SER A 61 16.43 6.64 9.60
N ARG A 62 16.19 5.49 10.23
CA ARG A 62 15.96 5.43 11.69
C ARG A 62 17.11 6.03 12.50
N LYS A 63 18.36 5.84 12.04
CA LYS A 63 19.56 6.39 12.69
C LYS A 63 19.53 7.92 12.65
N THR A 64 19.21 8.48 11.48
CA THR A 64 19.07 9.94 11.30
C THR A 64 17.93 10.49 12.15
N CYS A 65 16.75 9.85 12.12
CA CYS A 65 15.62 10.26 12.96
C CYS A 65 15.97 10.27 14.46
N SER A 66 16.64 9.22 14.94
CA SER A 66 17.06 9.10 16.34
C SER A 66 18.04 10.21 16.73
N GLY A 67 19.04 10.49 15.90
CA GLY A 67 19.97 11.60 16.13
C GLY A 67 19.28 12.96 16.20
N LEU A 68 18.39 13.23 15.24
CA LEU A 68 17.65 14.50 15.18
C LEU A 68 16.68 14.68 16.36
N ARG A 69 16.09 13.60 16.87
CA ARG A 69 15.19 13.67 18.04
C ARG A 69 15.89 14.02 19.34
N LYS A 70 17.23 13.86 19.42
CA LYS A 70 18.04 14.34 20.55
C LYS A 70 18.22 15.87 20.53
N ILE A 71 18.02 16.50 19.37
CA ILE A 71 18.10 17.95 19.20
C ILE A 71 16.70 18.54 19.39
N SER A 72 16.59 19.62 20.16
CA SER A 72 15.32 20.30 20.37
C SER A 72 14.71 20.76 19.03
N LYS A 73 13.37 20.72 18.93
CA LYS A 73 12.65 21.11 17.71
C LYS A 73 13.00 22.54 17.27
N LYS A 74 13.11 23.46 18.25
CA LYS A 74 13.46 24.87 18.01
C LYS A 74 14.85 25.02 17.40
N LEU A 75 15.84 24.27 17.89
CA LEU A 75 17.20 24.32 17.35
C LEU A 75 17.27 23.68 15.95
N ARG A 76 16.56 22.57 15.73
CA ARG A 76 16.46 21.95 14.40
C ARG A 76 15.91 22.92 13.34
N GLN A 77 14.83 23.61 13.67
CA GLN A 77 14.22 24.58 12.75
C GLN A 77 15.15 25.75 12.45
N LYS A 78 15.81 26.32 13.47
CA LYS A 78 16.78 27.40 13.28
C LYS A 78 17.98 26.99 12.44
N ALA A 79 18.45 25.75 12.58
CA ALA A 79 19.58 25.21 11.84
C ALA A 79 19.22 24.63 10.46
N GLY A 80 17.95 24.71 10.03
CA GLY A 80 17.49 24.14 8.76
C GLY A 80 17.59 22.61 8.69
N LEU A 81 17.61 21.92 9.84
CA LEU A 81 17.70 20.46 9.88
C LEU A 81 16.37 19.82 9.47
N PRO A 82 16.40 18.68 8.76
CA PRO A 82 15.19 18.03 8.27
C PRO A 82 14.32 17.52 9.42
N ASP A 83 13.01 17.42 9.18
CA ASP A 83 12.07 16.91 10.17
C ASP A 83 12.19 15.37 10.29
N PRO A 84 12.60 14.81 11.45
CA PRO A 84 12.65 13.36 11.68
C PRO A 84 11.28 12.68 11.60
N ASP A 85 10.19 13.43 11.71
CA ASP A 85 8.84 12.90 11.61
C ASP A 85 8.26 13.00 10.20
N ALA A 86 9.02 13.56 9.24
CA ALA A 86 8.64 13.61 7.83
C ALA A 86 8.42 12.21 7.27
N LYS A 87 7.25 12.03 6.64
CA LYS A 87 6.82 10.77 6.03
C LYS A 87 6.31 11.01 4.63
N TYR A 88 6.51 10.01 3.77
CA TYR A 88 5.90 9.93 2.46
C TYR A 88 5.01 8.68 2.40
N THR A 89 4.02 8.71 1.50
CA THR A 89 3.16 7.56 1.23
C THR A 89 3.45 7.09 -0.18
N TYR A 90 3.61 5.78 -0.36
CA TYR A 90 3.65 5.13 -1.66
C TYR A 90 2.63 4.00 -1.69
N TYR A 91 2.28 3.54 -2.88
CA TYR A 91 1.24 2.53 -3.06
C TYR A 91 1.84 1.22 -3.54
N CYS A 92 1.32 0.10 -3.02
CA CYS A 92 1.73 -1.24 -3.43
C CYS A 92 0.54 -2.00 -4.03
N PRO A 93 0.76 -2.77 -5.11
CA PRO A 93 -0.28 -3.62 -5.71
C PRO A 93 -0.43 -4.96 -4.95
N TYR A 94 -0.05 -4.98 -3.68
CA TYR A 94 -0.10 -6.17 -2.86
C TYR A 94 -0.34 -5.81 -1.40
N TRP A 95 -0.85 -6.79 -0.64
CA TRP A 95 -1.14 -6.67 0.77
C TRP A 95 -0.48 -7.80 1.55
N THR A 96 0.12 -7.46 2.70
CA THR A 96 0.75 -8.46 3.57
C THR A 96 -0.21 -9.05 4.61
N SER A 97 -1.45 -8.57 4.65
CA SER A 97 -2.48 -9.05 5.59
C SER A 97 -3.85 -9.01 4.93
N PHE A 98 -4.52 -10.16 4.89
CA PHE A 98 -5.89 -10.26 4.38
C PHE A 98 -6.87 -9.39 5.17
N LYS A 99 -6.70 -9.30 6.50
CA LYS A 99 -7.54 -8.46 7.36
C LYS A 99 -7.48 -6.98 6.95
N SER A 100 -6.28 -6.48 6.67
CA SER A 100 -6.10 -5.10 6.21
C SER A 100 -6.65 -4.89 4.81
N LEU A 101 -6.42 -5.83 3.89
CA LEU A 101 -7.01 -5.81 2.54
C LEU A 101 -8.54 -5.76 2.61
N LYS A 102 -9.17 -6.69 3.33
CA LYS A 102 -10.62 -6.76 3.49
C LYS A 102 -11.20 -5.44 4.00
N ARG A 103 -10.59 -4.87 5.05
CA ARG A 103 -11.02 -3.57 5.60
C ARG A 103 -10.91 -2.46 4.56
N HIS A 104 -9.84 -2.43 3.78
CA HIS A 104 -9.64 -1.43 2.73
C HIS A 104 -10.67 -1.58 1.62
N LEU A 105 -10.93 -2.79 1.15
CA LEU A 105 -11.93 -3.03 0.11
C LEU A 105 -13.32 -2.55 0.55
N ILE A 106 -13.77 -2.94 1.75
CA ILE A 106 -15.07 -2.52 2.32
C ILE A 106 -15.15 -1.00 2.48
N LYS A 107 -14.04 -0.35 2.81
CA LYS A 107 -14.02 1.11 3.01
C LYS A 107 -14.13 1.88 1.69
N ASN A 108 -13.55 1.37 0.61
CA ASN A 108 -13.36 2.13 -0.63
C ASN A 108 -14.19 1.59 -1.80
N ASN A 109 -15.11 0.66 -1.54
CA ASN A 109 -16.05 0.16 -2.55
C ASN A 109 -17.42 -0.04 -1.91
N ASP A 110 -18.47 0.23 -2.67
CA ASP A 110 -19.86 0.18 -2.20
C ASP A 110 -20.45 -1.23 -2.37
N SER A 111 -20.06 -1.92 -3.44
CA SER A 111 -20.49 -3.28 -3.78
C SER A 111 -19.28 -4.22 -3.91
N ILE A 112 -19.37 -5.40 -3.28
CA ILE A 112 -18.34 -6.44 -3.36
C ILE A 112 -19.04 -7.80 -3.48
N GLU A 113 -18.87 -8.45 -4.62
CA GLU A 113 -19.47 -9.75 -4.92
C GLU A 113 -18.40 -10.80 -5.16
N LEU A 114 -18.46 -11.92 -4.46
CA LEU A 114 -17.53 -13.02 -4.69
C LEU A 114 -17.90 -13.76 -5.97
N ILE A 115 -16.93 -13.94 -6.86
CA ILE A 115 -17.09 -14.74 -8.08
C ILE A 115 -16.77 -16.19 -7.70
N LYS A 116 -17.82 -17.02 -7.57
CA LYS A 116 -17.66 -18.47 -7.41
C LYS A 116 -17.24 -19.06 -8.75
N LYS A 117 -16.18 -19.87 -8.74
CA LYS A 117 -15.78 -20.73 -9.86
C LYS A 117 -16.14 -22.17 -9.54
#